data_AF-A0A9E2ZBK5-F1
#
_entry.id   AF-A0A9E2ZBK5-F1
#
_cell.length_a   1.000
_cell.length_b   1.000
_cell.length_c   1.000
_cell.angle_alpha   90.00
_cell.angle_beta   90.00
_cell.angle_gamma   90.00
#
_symmetry.space_group_name_H-M   'P 1'
#
loop_
_entity.id
_entity.type
_entity.pdbx_description
1 polymer ?
#
loop_
_entity_poly.entity_id
_entity_poly.type
_entity_poly.pdbx_seq_one_letter_code
_entity_poly.pdbx_strand_id
1 'polypeptide(L)'
;RLLEADLLKLERAERSDGPGKTEIAEARARIGAVAAQRLTDAVTGGQPLPVWLSAAVGSMPRPDPEPWLSTARRVLTFRLEHGVTDAILPLGAKPGGEDAYSARRAGEFAKIAEQLNQLHKLGGASEFAL
;
A
#
# COMPACT_ATOMS: atom_id res chain seq x y z
N ARG A 1 0.23 -39.01 28.82
CA ARG A 1 -0.17 -37.73 29.47
C ARG A 1 0.73 -36.54 29.11
N LEU A 2 2.06 -36.57 29.33
CA LEU A 2 2.94 -35.44 28.89
C LEU A 2 3.08 -35.36 27.36
N LEU A 3 3.25 -36.51 26.68
CA LEU A 3 3.37 -36.57 25.21
C LEU A 3 2.13 -36.06 24.46
N GLU A 4 0.92 -36.36 24.97
CA GLU A 4 -0.34 -35.84 24.41
C GLU A 4 -0.49 -34.34 24.60
N ALA A 5 -0.02 -33.80 25.73
CA ALA A 5 -0.07 -32.36 25.98
C ALA A 5 0.92 -31.59 25.08
N ASP A 6 2.07 -32.19 24.77
CA ASP A 6 3.03 -31.63 23.82
C ASP A 6 2.57 -31.79 22.36
N LEU A 7 1.92 -32.88 22.00
CA LEU A 7 1.24 -33.04 20.70
C LEU A 7 0.08 -32.04 20.54
N LEU A 8 -0.70 -31.78 21.58
CA LEU A 8 -1.74 -30.74 21.58
C LEU A 8 -1.18 -29.32 21.50
N LYS A 9 0.02 -29.07 22.04
CA LYS A 9 0.74 -27.79 21.87
C LYS A 9 1.25 -27.63 20.45
N LEU A 10 1.76 -28.70 19.83
CA LEU A 10 2.20 -28.71 18.44
C LEU A 10 1.00 -28.55 17.48
N GLU A 11 -0.11 -29.23 17.73
CA GLU A 11 -1.37 -29.03 16.99
C GLU A 11 -1.95 -27.62 17.17
N ARG A 12 -1.77 -26.98 18.35
CA ARG A 12 -2.17 -25.58 18.54
C ARG A 12 -1.23 -24.61 17.83
N ALA A 13 0.05 -24.95 17.74
CA ALA A 13 1.02 -24.21 16.97
C ALA A 13 0.79 -24.36 15.45
N GLU A 14 0.28 -25.52 15.00
CA GLU A 14 -0.24 -25.70 13.63
C GLU A 14 -1.61 -25.02 13.43
N ARG A 15 -2.47 -24.95 14.46
CA ARG A 15 -3.76 -24.20 14.42
C ARG A 15 -3.59 -22.68 14.47
N SER A 16 -2.42 -22.12 14.76
CA SER A 16 -2.16 -20.71 14.46
C SER A 16 -1.79 -20.56 12.99
N ASP A 17 -2.64 -21.12 12.12
CA ASP A 17 -2.63 -20.76 10.72
C ASP A 17 -2.96 -19.26 10.69
N GLY A 18 -2.13 -18.47 10.02
CA GLY A 18 -2.34 -17.03 9.90
C GLY A 18 -3.73 -16.72 9.30
N PRO A 19 -4.14 -15.44 9.27
CA PRO A 19 -5.42 -15.09 8.67
C PRO A 19 -5.54 -15.72 7.28
N GLY A 20 -6.66 -16.39 7.03
CA GLY A 20 -6.90 -17.07 5.77
C GLY A 20 -6.86 -16.08 4.60
N LYS A 21 -6.61 -16.58 3.39
CA LYS A 21 -6.53 -15.75 2.17
C LYS A 21 -7.75 -14.82 2.01
N THR A 22 -8.95 -15.30 2.36
CA THR A 22 -10.19 -14.52 2.34
C THR A 22 -10.16 -13.38 3.36
N GLU A 23 -9.77 -13.65 4.60
CA GLU A 23 -9.68 -12.63 5.67
C GLU A 23 -8.65 -11.54 5.32
N ILE A 24 -7.51 -11.94 4.74
CA ILE A 24 -6.51 -11.00 4.22
C ILE A 24 -7.11 -10.13 3.10
N ALA A 25 -7.83 -10.74 2.16
CA ALA A 25 -8.47 -10.01 1.06
C ALA A 25 -9.52 -9.01 1.56
N GLU A 26 -10.35 -9.42 2.52
CA GLU A 26 -11.33 -8.54 3.14
C GLU A 26 -10.68 -7.40 3.93
N ALA A 27 -9.61 -7.68 4.68
CA ALA A 27 -8.85 -6.66 5.39
C ALA A 27 -8.27 -5.63 4.40
N ARG A 28 -7.66 -6.09 3.31
CA ARG A 28 -7.16 -5.23 2.23
C ARG A 28 -8.28 -4.41 1.58
N ALA A 29 -9.46 -5.01 1.36
CA ALA A 29 -10.62 -4.30 0.83
C ALA A 29 -11.10 -3.19 1.77
N ARG A 30 -11.16 -3.46 3.09
CA ARG A 30 -11.51 -2.46 4.11
C ARG A 30 -10.50 -1.30 4.14
N ILE A 31 -9.20 -1.60 4.14
CA ILE A 31 -8.15 -0.57 4.08
C ILE A 31 -8.30 0.26 2.80
N GLY A 32 -8.50 -0.39 1.66
CA GLY A 32 -8.68 0.27 0.37
C GLY A 32 -9.94 1.15 0.31
N ALA A 33 -11.01 0.79 1.01
CA ALA A 33 -12.22 1.60 1.11
C ALA A 33 -12.00 2.84 1.99
N VAL A 34 -11.35 2.69 3.15
CA VAL A 34 -10.99 3.82 4.03
C VAL A 34 -10.05 4.79 3.32
N ALA A 35 -9.06 4.29 2.59
CA ALA A 35 -8.14 5.13 1.81
C ALA A 35 -8.87 5.94 0.74
N ALA A 36 -9.81 5.30 0.01
CA ALA A 36 -10.61 5.98 -1.01
C ALA A 36 -11.49 7.07 -0.40
N GLN A 37 -12.22 6.76 0.67
CA GLN A 37 -13.10 7.72 1.33
C GLN A 37 -12.33 8.94 1.81
N ARG A 38 -11.20 8.75 2.50
CA ARG A 38 -10.37 9.86 3.01
C ARG A 38 -9.84 10.75 1.88
N LEU A 39 -9.44 10.14 0.75
CA LEU A 39 -8.96 10.90 -0.40
C LEU A 39 -10.10 11.73 -1.01
N THR A 40 -11.28 11.13 -1.19
CA THR A 40 -12.47 11.84 -1.69
C THR A 40 -12.84 13.00 -0.78
N ASP A 41 -12.92 12.79 0.53
CA ASP A 41 -13.28 13.84 1.49
C ASP A 41 -12.29 15.01 1.44
N ALA A 42 -10.99 14.72 1.36
CA ALA A 42 -9.95 15.74 1.26
C ALA A 42 -10.06 16.54 -0.05
N VAL A 43 -10.23 15.86 -1.19
CA VAL A 43 -10.35 16.50 -2.51
C VAL A 43 -11.62 17.33 -2.60
N THR A 44 -12.77 16.79 -2.22
CA THR A 44 -14.06 17.51 -2.25
C THR A 44 -14.09 18.67 -1.27
N GLY A 45 -13.48 18.52 -0.10
CA GLY A 45 -13.36 19.57 0.90
C GLY A 45 -12.31 20.64 0.58
N GLY A 46 -11.57 20.51 -0.52
CA GLY A 46 -10.47 21.43 -0.85
C GLY A 46 -9.35 21.44 0.18
N GLN A 47 -9.20 20.35 0.94
CA GLN A 47 -8.17 20.24 1.97
C GLN A 47 -6.81 20.04 1.32
N PRO A 48 -5.74 20.64 1.87
CA PRO A 48 -4.39 20.39 1.38
C PRO A 48 -4.03 18.92 1.61
N LEU A 49 -3.53 18.28 0.54
CA LEU A 49 -3.00 16.93 0.66
C LEU A 49 -1.64 16.96 1.37
N PRO A 50 -1.25 15.86 2.05
CA PRO A 50 0.09 15.73 2.59
C PRO A 50 1.15 15.92 1.51
N VAL A 51 2.25 16.61 1.84
CA VAL A 51 3.32 16.95 0.89
C VAL A 51 3.88 15.71 0.19
N TRP A 52 4.11 14.61 0.91
CA TRP A 52 4.58 13.35 0.32
C TRP A 52 3.59 12.77 -0.69
N LEU A 53 2.28 12.98 -0.52
CA LEU A 53 1.29 12.49 -1.48
C LEU A 53 1.31 13.35 -2.73
N SER A 54 1.30 14.68 -2.56
CA SER A 54 1.40 15.62 -3.69
C SER A 54 2.70 15.43 -4.48
N ALA A 55 3.83 15.18 -3.83
CA ALA A 55 5.09 14.86 -4.49
C ALA A 55 5.04 13.50 -5.21
N ALA A 56 4.36 12.51 -4.64
CA ALA A 56 4.26 11.19 -5.27
C ALA A 56 3.47 11.20 -6.58
N VAL A 57 2.29 11.82 -6.56
CA VAL A 57 1.32 11.71 -7.67
C VAL A 57 1.26 12.95 -8.55
N GLY A 58 1.96 14.02 -8.17
CA GLY A 58 1.93 15.30 -8.85
C GLY A 58 0.54 15.94 -8.87
N SER A 59 0.37 16.87 -9.81
CA SER A 59 -0.89 17.56 -10.06
C SER A 59 -1.90 16.62 -10.72
N MET A 60 -3.18 16.76 -10.34
CA MET A 60 -4.26 16.01 -10.97
C MET A 60 -4.34 16.36 -12.48
N PRO A 61 -4.18 15.37 -13.38
CA PRO A 61 -4.21 15.61 -14.81
C PRO A 61 -5.63 15.99 -15.26
N ARG A 62 -5.69 16.76 -16.36
CA ARG A 62 -6.92 17.08 -17.08
C ARG A 62 -6.78 16.63 -18.54
N PRO A 63 -7.87 16.20 -19.20
CA PRO A 63 -9.25 16.19 -18.68
C PRO A 63 -9.57 15.00 -17.76
N ASP A 64 -8.76 13.95 -17.76
CA ASP A 64 -9.03 12.70 -17.05
C ASP A 64 -8.26 12.57 -15.72
N PRO A 65 -8.94 12.66 -14.56
CA PRO A 65 -8.31 12.51 -13.25
C PRO A 65 -8.19 11.04 -12.77
N GLU A 66 -8.78 10.07 -13.49
CA GLU A 66 -8.89 8.69 -13.02
C GLU A 66 -7.53 8.01 -12.76
N PRO A 67 -6.49 8.16 -13.63
CA PRO A 67 -5.17 7.59 -13.37
C PRO A 67 -4.53 8.13 -12.08
N TRP A 68 -4.75 9.42 -11.79
CA TRP A 68 -4.25 10.07 -10.59
C TRP A 68 -4.96 9.54 -9.34
N LEU A 69 -6.29 9.46 -9.38
CA LEU A 69 -7.09 8.94 -8.24
C LEU A 69 -6.74 7.48 -7.93
N SER A 70 -6.62 6.65 -8.96
CA SER A 70 -6.25 5.24 -8.84
C SER A 70 -4.85 5.10 -8.21
N THR A 71 -3.88 5.87 -8.68
CA THR A 71 -2.51 5.83 -8.17
C THR A 71 -2.40 6.36 -6.75
N ALA A 72 -3.04 7.49 -6.44
CA ALA A 72 -3.08 8.06 -5.08
C ALA A 72 -3.69 7.07 -4.07
N ARG A 73 -4.79 6.40 -4.43
CA ARG A 73 -5.40 5.37 -3.58
C ARG A 73 -4.45 4.21 -3.32
N ARG A 74 -3.68 3.77 -4.31
CA ARG A 74 -2.71 2.68 -4.16
C ARG A 74 -1.57 3.05 -3.22
N VAL A 75 -1.02 4.27 -3.35
CA VAL A 75 -0.02 4.79 -2.41
C VAL A 75 -0.57 4.83 -0.99
N LEU A 76 -1.77 5.39 -0.78
CA LEU A 76 -2.42 5.45 0.54
C LEU A 76 -2.65 4.06 1.13
N THR A 77 -3.16 3.12 0.34
CA THR A 77 -3.41 1.74 0.75
C THR A 77 -2.11 1.07 1.16
N PHE A 78 -1.04 1.20 0.36
CA PHE A 78 0.27 0.64 0.67
C PHE A 78 0.84 1.19 1.98
N ARG A 79 0.72 2.51 2.20
CA ARG A 79 1.18 3.13 3.45
C ARG A 79 0.43 2.62 4.66
N LEU A 80 -0.89 2.48 4.55
CA LEU A 80 -1.73 1.94 5.63
C LEU A 80 -1.44 0.44 5.88
N GLU A 81 -1.28 -0.34 4.83
CA GLU A 81 -1.04 -1.79 4.93
C GLU A 81 0.34 -2.10 5.54
N HIS A 82 1.37 -1.33 5.19
CA HIS A 82 2.74 -1.57 5.65
C HIS A 82 3.23 -0.63 6.76
N GLY A 83 2.33 0.20 7.31
CA GLY A 83 2.67 1.14 8.38
C GLY A 83 3.74 2.15 7.98
N VAL A 84 3.73 2.64 6.74
CA VAL A 84 4.70 3.63 6.27
C VAL A 84 4.34 5.00 6.85
N THR A 85 5.20 5.48 7.75
CA THR A 85 5.06 6.79 8.42
C THR A 85 6.03 7.84 7.90
N ASP A 86 6.91 7.49 6.95
CA ASP A 86 7.92 8.39 6.40
C ASP A 86 7.27 9.66 5.81
N ALA A 87 7.70 10.82 6.28
CA ALA A 87 7.15 12.12 5.92
C ALA A 87 7.63 12.63 4.55
N ILE A 88 8.70 12.04 4.01
CA ILE A 88 9.37 12.45 2.79
C ILE A 88 9.12 11.42 1.69
N LEU A 89 9.45 10.15 1.94
CA LEU A 89 9.34 9.08 0.96
C LEU A 89 7.90 8.53 0.92
N PRO A 90 7.18 8.63 -0.21
CA PRO A 90 5.77 8.24 -0.29
C PRO A 90 5.55 6.75 0.01
N LEU A 91 6.47 5.89 -0.45
CA LEU A 91 6.44 4.44 -0.23
C LEU A 91 7.40 3.99 0.90
N GLY A 92 8.04 4.94 1.58
CA GLY A 92 9.11 4.66 2.55
C GLY A 92 10.36 4.08 1.88
N ALA A 93 11.26 3.54 2.71
CA ALA A 93 12.45 2.85 2.23
C ALA A 93 12.09 1.63 1.36
N LYS A 94 12.87 1.42 0.29
CA LYS A 94 12.74 0.25 -0.58
C LYS A 94 12.85 -1.04 0.27
N PRO A 95 11.83 -1.92 0.25
CA PRO A 95 11.88 -3.17 1.00
C PRO A 95 13.00 -4.08 0.49
N GLY A 96 13.68 -4.77 1.41
CA GLY A 96 14.56 -5.87 1.08
C GLY A 96 13.79 -7.10 0.58
N GLY A 97 14.52 -8.12 0.11
CA GLY A 97 13.96 -9.40 -0.36
C GLY A 97 14.37 -10.60 0.50
N GLU A 98 14.74 -10.36 1.76
CA GLU A 98 15.38 -11.34 2.64
C GLU A 98 14.38 -12.35 3.22
N ASP A 99 13.10 -11.99 3.33
CA ASP A 99 12.03 -12.86 3.80
C ASP A 99 10.77 -12.79 2.92
N ALA A 100 9.83 -13.69 3.14
CA ALA A 100 8.61 -13.79 2.33
C ALA A 100 7.71 -12.54 2.41
N TYR A 101 7.66 -11.89 3.58
CA TYR A 101 6.90 -10.66 3.76
C TYR A 101 7.57 -9.48 3.05
N SER A 102 8.89 -9.34 3.21
CA SER A 102 9.68 -8.29 2.58
C SER A 102 9.68 -8.44 1.06
N ALA A 103 9.76 -9.66 0.53
CA ALA A 103 9.65 -9.96 -0.90
C ALA A 103 8.27 -9.60 -1.46
N ARG A 104 7.17 -9.92 -0.74
CA ARG A 104 5.81 -9.50 -1.12
C ARG A 104 5.71 -7.98 -1.17
N ARG A 105 6.17 -7.31 -0.12
CA ARG A 105 6.18 -5.84 -0.03
C ARG A 105 7.02 -5.22 -1.14
N ALA A 106 8.17 -5.80 -1.50
CA ALA A 106 9.02 -5.35 -2.59
C ALA A 106 8.32 -5.45 -3.96
N GLY A 107 7.57 -6.53 -4.20
CA GLY A 107 6.77 -6.70 -5.42
C GLY A 107 5.63 -5.68 -5.52
N GLU A 108 4.96 -5.36 -4.41
CA GLU A 108 3.92 -4.33 -4.35
C GLU A 108 4.51 -2.92 -4.51
N PHE A 109 5.65 -2.65 -3.86
CA PHE A 109 6.41 -1.41 -4.02
C PHE A 109 6.76 -1.17 -5.48
N ALA A 110 7.33 -2.15 -6.17
CA ALA A 110 7.75 -2.02 -7.57
C ALA A 110 6.57 -1.71 -8.50
N LYS A 111 5.41 -2.34 -8.29
CA LYS A 111 4.21 -2.09 -9.07
C LYS A 111 3.71 -0.65 -8.90
N ILE A 112 3.70 -0.15 -7.67
CA ILE A 112 3.25 1.22 -7.39
C ILE A 112 4.26 2.23 -7.95
N ALA A 113 5.56 1.98 -7.78
CA ALA A 113 6.61 2.81 -8.38
C ALA A 113 6.45 2.93 -9.90
N GLU A 114 6.20 1.82 -10.61
CA GLU A 114 5.96 1.86 -12.05
C GLU A 114 4.70 2.65 -12.42
N GLN A 115 3.63 2.56 -11.63
CA GLN A 115 2.42 3.35 -11.85
C GLN A 115 2.66 4.84 -11.64
N LEU A 116 3.47 5.22 -10.64
CA LEU A 116 3.88 6.62 -10.43
C LEU A 116 4.70 7.12 -11.61
N ASN A 117 5.65 6.32 -12.12
CA ASN A 117 6.42 6.64 -13.33
C ASN A 117 5.50 6.88 -14.53
N GLN A 118 4.50 6.00 -14.73
CA GLN A 118 3.53 6.13 -15.81
C GLN A 118 2.67 7.40 -15.63
N LEU A 119 2.19 7.67 -14.43
CA LEU A 119 1.44 8.89 -14.12
C LEU A 119 2.26 10.14 -14.42
N HIS A 120 3.54 10.16 -14.06
CA HIS A 120 4.41 11.30 -14.31
C HIS A 120 4.76 11.48 -15.80
N LYS A 121 4.78 10.40 -16.59
CA LYS A 121 4.86 10.51 -18.06
C LYS A 121 3.62 11.17 -18.65
N LEU A 122 2.44 10.97 -18.06
CA LEU A 122 1.22 11.66 -18.46
C LEU A 122 1.24 13.16 -18.07
N GLY A 123 1.95 13.50 -17.00
CA GLY A 123 2.12 14.88 -16.50
C GLY A 123 3.30 15.66 -17.09
N GLY A 124 4.20 15.02 -17.86
CA GLY A 124 5.29 15.67 -18.60
C GLY A 124 6.70 15.59 -18.01
N ALA A 125 6.93 15.02 -16.83
CA ALA A 125 8.28 14.76 -16.31
C ALA A 125 8.28 13.72 -15.17
N SER A 126 8.93 12.56 -15.36
CA SER A 126 9.10 11.51 -14.33
C SER A 126 10.31 11.78 -13.43
N GLU A 127 10.09 12.02 -12.14
CA GLU A 127 11.15 12.21 -11.12
C GLU A 127 11.70 10.89 -10.51
N PHE A 128 11.05 9.76 -10.82
CA PHE A 128 11.45 8.44 -10.34
C PHE A 128 12.20 7.70 -11.46
N ALA A 129 13.52 7.82 -11.46
CA ALA A 129 14.38 6.96 -12.28
C ALA A 129 14.55 5.61 -11.55
N LEU A 130 14.17 4.52 -12.21
CA LEU A 130 14.48 3.15 -11.78
C LEU A 130 15.98 2.84 -11.95
#